data_AF-A0A2R6QXS9-F1
#
_entry.id   AF-A0A2R6QXS9-F1
#
_cell.length_a   1.000
_cell.length_b   1.000
_cell.length_c   1.000
_cell.angle_alpha   90.00
_cell.angle_beta   90.00
_cell.angle_gamma   90.00
#
_symmetry.space_group_name_H-M   'P 1'
#
loop_
_entity.id
_entity.type
_entity.pdbx_description
1 polymer ?
#
loop_
_entity_poly.entity_id
_entity_poly.type
_entity_poly.pdbx_seq_one_letter_code
_entity_poly.pdbx_strand_id
1 'polypeptide(L)'
;MSTIIFHAWSANRNLPTCLVLLCTGLLLSSLHYCSARDTITAGNPISSSGNETLISVRARFELGFFTNNGYVYVGIWYHLRDPRTYVWVANRDKPLPDFSSGSFRIADGNLTLSDENETSFFSVSVGSSSSSPRTVTLLDSGNLVARDESGKISWESFNTSTDTFLPGMKMDENLKLTSWRSEDDPRSGNFTFQQDVENSYMILKNGRPYWKRSQTGSFKPDTLDARVALLLSNYTRNAIPDSPYKKIKVSFRNLNNARLLMNSSGKVQYYTWDNKKGWSLIWSEPQDSCSVYWACGDFGVCNSKNRVLCKCLFGFEPRSLDEWSGGDFSSGCKRKSDTCGNDKENQTFLDLKMMKVGITDQPYSDLDDEEKCRKECLRCSCQAYSYNYNNSSRGCWIWNSNPISLQEEYEHGYNISVHVAASSIGSTARECKICGANVIPYPLSTGKNCGDPMYFNFLCNSSTGQVNFQTHDGTFRVTSITPETRKFVIEVNKSIGHCQARKSVDEESL
;
A
#
# COMPACT_ATOMS: atom_id res chain seq x y z
N MET A 1 101.43 39.74 -0.06
CA MET A 1 101.49 38.50 0.75
C MET A 1 100.42 38.63 1.82
N SER A 2 99.36 37.83 1.90
CA SER A 2 99.11 36.50 1.35
C SER A 2 97.60 36.32 1.14
N THR A 3 97.23 35.61 0.07
CA THR A 3 95.88 35.16 -0.26
C THR A 3 95.52 33.94 0.60
N ILE A 4 94.35 33.91 1.23
CA ILE A 4 93.79 32.70 1.86
C ILE A 4 92.47 32.34 1.18
N ILE A 5 92.45 31.10 0.70
CA ILE A 5 91.39 30.45 -0.08
C ILE A 5 90.40 29.80 0.89
N PHE A 6 89.09 30.02 0.69
CA PHE A 6 88.05 29.25 1.37
C PHE A 6 87.88 27.88 0.69
N HIS A 7 88.17 26.80 1.41
CA HIS A 7 87.76 25.45 1.02
C HIS A 7 86.30 25.20 1.44
N ALA A 8 85.42 25.10 0.46
CA ALA A 8 84.08 24.56 0.65
C ALA A 8 84.16 23.03 0.78
N TRP A 9 83.64 22.47 1.87
CA TRP A 9 83.37 21.04 1.99
C TRP A 9 81.94 20.77 1.49
N SER A 10 81.84 20.01 0.40
CA SER A 10 80.59 19.53 -0.19
C SER A 10 79.96 18.48 0.72
N ALA A 11 78.95 18.87 1.50
CA ALA A 11 78.08 17.93 2.18
C ALA A 11 77.11 17.29 1.17
N ASN A 12 77.11 15.97 1.15
CA ASN A 12 76.45 15.07 0.21
C ASN A 12 74.94 15.41 0.02
N ARG A 13 74.59 16.09 -1.09
CA ARG A 13 73.21 16.52 -1.42
C ARG A 13 72.24 15.38 -1.79
N ASN A 14 72.70 14.12 -1.80
CA ASN A 14 71.92 12.98 -2.30
C ASN A 14 71.19 12.15 -1.22
N LEU A 15 71.51 12.34 0.07
CA LEU A 15 70.85 11.62 1.16
C LEU A 15 69.39 12.07 1.43
N PRO A 16 69.05 13.37 1.46
CA PRO A 16 67.68 13.80 1.74
C PRO A 16 66.74 13.54 0.55
N THR A 17 67.23 13.57 -0.69
CA THR A 17 66.47 13.22 -1.89
C THR A 17 66.17 11.72 -1.95
N CYS A 18 67.09 10.86 -1.54
CA CYS A 18 66.84 9.42 -1.44
C CYS A 18 65.79 9.08 -0.37
N LEU A 19 65.84 9.73 0.81
CA LEU A 19 64.85 9.56 1.87
C LEU A 19 63.45 10.05 1.47
N VAL A 20 63.35 11.17 0.76
CA VAL A 20 62.07 11.67 0.23
C VAL A 20 61.52 10.71 -0.84
N LEU A 21 62.36 10.20 -1.75
CA LEU A 21 61.95 9.21 -2.75
C LEU A 21 61.50 7.89 -2.12
N LEU A 22 62.19 7.42 -1.08
CA LEU A 22 61.84 6.21 -0.34
C LEU A 22 60.50 6.40 0.42
N CYS A 23 60.30 7.55 1.07
CA CYS A 23 59.05 7.89 1.73
C CYS A 23 57.90 8.07 0.74
N THR A 24 58.12 8.68 -0.44
CA THR A 24 57.10 8.74 -1.49
C THR A 24 56.79 7.37 -2.06
N GLY A 25 57.79 6.50 -2.21
CA GLY A 25 57.61 5.11 -2.64
C GLY A 25 56.86 4.25 -1.63
N LEU A 26 57.09 4.47 -0.33
CA LEU A 26 56.36 3.84 0.79
C LEU A 26 54.94 4.39 0.94
N LEU A 27 54.73 5.69 0.71
CA LEU A 27 53.40 6.30 0.65
C LEU A 27 52.60 5.79 -0.57
N LEU A 28 53.27 5.64 -1.72
CA LEU A 28 52.68 5.07 -2.94
C LEU A 28 52.43 3.56 -2.84
N SER A 29 53.22 2.80 -2.07
CA SER A 29 52.96 1.37 -1.81
C SER A 29 51.91 1.13 -0.72
N SER A 30 51.69 2.11 0.17
CA SER A 30 50.57 2.13 1.12
C SER A 30 49.22 2.53 0.50
N LEU A 31 49.21 3.02 -0.74
CA LEU A 31 48.02 2.98 -1.59
C LEU A 31 47.80 1.54 -2.08
N HIS A 32 47.50 0.64 -1.14
CA HIS A 32 46.69 -0.50 -1.52
C HIS A 32 45.43 0.07 -2.15
N TYR A 33 45.27 -0.11 -3.45
CA TYR A 33 44.01 0.15 -4.13
C TYR A 33 42.94 -0.68 -3.43
N CYS A 34 42.28 -0.11 -2.43
CA CYS A 34 41.05 -0.62 -1.88
C CYS A 34 39.97 -0.33 -2.94
N SER A 35 40.07 -1.03 -4.08
CA SER A 35 39.06 -0.96 -5.11
C SER A 35 37.83 -1.63 -4.55
N ALA A 36 36.73 -0.88 -4.53
CA ALA A 36 35.41 -1.45 -4.35
C ALA A 36 35.24 -2.62 -5.34
N ARG A 37 34.81 -3.77 -4.81
CA ARG A 37 34.65 -5.02 -5.55
C ARG A 37 33.18 -5.21 -5.85
N ASP A 38 32.81 -5.66 -7.04
CA ASP A 38 31.41 -5.89 -7.43
C ASP A 38 31.06 -7.37 -7.64
N THR A 39 32.06 -8.27 -7.61
CA THR A 39 31.94 -9.65 -8.07
C THR A 39 32.49 -10.68 -7.08
N ILE A 40 31.68 -11.67 -6.70
CA ILE A 40 32.08 -12.88 -5.97
C ILE A 40 32.64 -13.92 -6.95
N THR A 41 33.76 -14.54 -6.58
CA THR A 41 34.37 -15.70 -7.27
C THR A 41 34.58 -16.82 -6.25
N ALA A 42 34.78 -18.06 -6.72
CA ALA A 42 34.90 -19.22 -5.83
C ALA A 42 36.01 -19.09 -4.76
N GLY A 43 37.12 -18.42 -5.06
CA GLY A 43 38.23 -18.22 -4.12
C GLY A 43 38.09 -17.00 -3.20
N ASN A 44 37.09 -16.15 -3.43
CA ASN A 44 36.97 -14.86 -2.74
C ASN A 44 35.52 -14.66 -2.27
N PRO A 45 35.10 -15.30 -1.16
CA PRO A 45 33.76 -15.13 -0.59
C PRO A 45 33.58 -13.75 0.05
N ILE A 46 32.42 -13.53 0.70
CA ILE A 46 32.18 -12.44 1.65
C ILE A 46 31.86 -13.10 2.98
N SER A 47 32.52 -12.66 4.06
CA SER A 47 32.26 -13.17 5.41
C SER A 47 31.56 -12.15 6.31
N SER A 48 30.73 -12.62 7.23
CA SER A 48 30.05 -11.76 8.22
C SER A 48 30.98 -11.21 9.30
N SER A 49 32.13 -11.84 9.53
CA SER A 49 33.14 -11.40 10.51
C SER A 49 34.02 -10.26 9.98
N GLY A 50 34.01 -10.05 8.67
CA GLY A 50 34.67 -8.92 8.01
C GLY A 50 33.69 -7.80 7.66
N ASN A 51 34.20 -6.58 7.48
CA ASN A 51 33.45 -5.47 6.90
C ASN A 51 33.44 -5.54 5.36
N GLU A 52 33.45 -6.75 4.80
CA GLU A 52 33.53 -6.98 3.36
C GLU A 52 32.15 -6.80 2.72
N THR A 53 32.12 -6.06 1.62
CA THR A 53 30.89 -5.79 0.86
C THR A 53 31.19 -5.80 -0.62
N LEU A 54 30.17 -6.06 -1.45
CA LEU A 54 30.23 -5.70 -2.86
C LEU A 54 29.62 -4.34 -3.07
N ILE A 55 30.20 -3.53 -3.94
CA ILE A 55 29.63 -2.25 -4.38
C ILE A 55 29.53 -2.31 -5.89
N SER A 56 28.37 -1.97 -6.44
CA SER A 56 28.17 -1.95 -7.89
C SER A 56 29.15 -0.97 -8.56
N VAL A 57 29.46 -1.16 -9.85
CA VAL A 57 30.49 -0.36 -10.57
C VAL A 57 30.32 1.16 -10.43
N ARG A 58 29.08 1.67 -10.48
CA ARG A 58 28.78 3.11 -10.29
C ARG A 58 28.41 3.47 -8.85
N ALA A 59 28.71 2.61 -7.90
CA ALA A 59 28.48 2.80 -6.47
C ALA A 59 27.02 3.17 -6.15
N ARG A 60 26.06 2.47 -6.79
CA ARG A 60 24.62 2.70 -6.58
C ARG A 60 24.03 1.76 -5.53
N PHE A 61 24.45 0.52 -5.58
CA PHE A 61 24.01 -0.54 -4.69
C PHE A 61 25.20 -1.19 -4.03
N GLU A 62 24.95 -1.71 -2.83
CA GLU A 62 25.92 -2.40 -2.01
C GLU A 62 25.29 -3.68 -1.49
N LEU A 63 26.05 -4.77 -1.48
CA LEU A 63 25.67 -6.06 -0.94
C LEU A 63 26.60 -6.41 0.22
N GLY A 64 26.03 -6.93 1.30
CA GLY A 64 26.83 -7.44 2.41
C GLY A 64 25.96 -8.00 3.53
N PHE A 65 26.62 -8.27 4.66
CA PHE A 65 25.97 -8.72 5.87
C PHE A 65 25.38 -7.55 6.66
N PHE A 66 24.24 -7.80 7.29
CA PHE A 66 23.65 -6.88 8.27
C PHE A 66 22.96 -7.67 9.38
N THR A 67 22.91 -7.08 10.57
CA THR A 67 22.20 -7.66 11.71
C THR A 67 20.90 -6.90 11.93
N ASN A 68 19.81 -7.62 12.16
CA ASN A 68 18.54 -7.04 12.57
C ASN A 68 17.81 -8.00 13.52
N ASN A 69 17.24 -7.47 14.60
CA ASN A 69 16.48 -8.24 15.60
C ASN A 69 17.18 -9.54 16.09
N GLY A 70 18.50 -9.48 16.36
CA GLY A 70 19.29 -10.62 16.85
C GLY A 70 19.61 -11.68 15.79
N TYR A 71 19.43 -11.36 14.52
CA TYR A 71 19.68 -12.25 13.38
C TYR A 71 20.57 -11.60 12.33
N VAL A 72 21.39 -12.41 11.66
CA VAL A 72 22.30 -11.99 10.59
C VAL A 72 21.73 -12.38 9.22
N TYR A 73 21.77 -11.41 8.32
CA TYR A 73 21.23 -11.50 6.96
C TYR A 73 22.24 -11.04 5.92
N VAL A 74 22.14 -11.58 4.72
CA VAL A 74 22.77 -11.02 3.52
C VAL A 74 21.73 -10.23 2.75
N GLY A 75 22.03 -8.97 2.42
CA GLY A 75 21.10 -8.11 1.70
C GLY A 75 21.78 -7.15 0.74
N ILE A 76 20.95 -6.52 -0.09
CA ILE A 76 21.34 -5.43 -0.99
C ILE A 76 20.65 -4.16 -0.49
N TRP A 77 21.38 -3.06 -0.46
CA TRP A 77 20.86 -1.74 -0.14
C TRP A 77 21.43 -0.69 -1.09
N TYR A 78 20.88 0.51 -1.07
CA TYR A 78 21.47 1.65 -1.77
C TYR A 78 22.76 2.09 -1.08
N HIS A 79 23.85 2.17 -1.84
CA HIS A 79 25.16 2.57 -1.32
C HIS A 79 25.14 4.03 -0.82
N LEU A 80 25.77 4.28 0.33
CA LEU A 80 25.90 5.60 0.97
C LEU A 80 24.58 6.38 1.17
N ARG A 81 23.44 5.68 1.35
CA ARG A 81 22.18 6.32 1.73
C ARG A 81 21.90 6.12 3.22
N ASP A 82 21.48 7.21 3.86
CA ASP A 82 21.08 7.26 5.27
C ASP A 82 19.65 7.85 5.38
N PRO A 83 18.69 7.16 6.03
CA PRO A 83 18.78 5.80 6.58
C PRO A 83 19.02 4.73 5.52
N ARG A 84 19.72 3.65 5.92
CA ARG A 84 20.01 2.51 5.05
C ARG A 84 18.70 1.91 4.54
N THR A 85 18.58 1.80 3.22
CA THR A 85 17.37 1.29 2.55
C THR A 85 17.67 -0.04 1.89
N TYR A 86 17.24 -1.13 2.50
CA TYR A 86 17.33 -2.49 1.96
C TYR A 86 16.33 -2.69 0.81
N VAL A 87 16.75 -3.41 -0.22
CA VAL A 87 15.94 -3.67 -1.43
C VAL A 87 15.85 -5.16 -1.76
N TRP A 88 16.69 -5.99 -1.14
CA TRP A 88 16.69 -7.44 -1.30
C TRP A 88 17.37 -8.10 -0.09
N VAL A 89 16.91 -9.29 0.31
CA VAL A 89 17.44 -10.08 1.43
C VAL A 89 17.44 -11.55 1.03
N ALA A 90 18.61 -12.20 1.06
CA ALA A 90 18.78 -13.58 0.59
C ALA A 90 18.11 -14.59 1.52
N ASN A 91 18.55 -14.62 2.79
CA ASN A 91 18.19 -15.61 3.80
C ASN A 91 17.07 -15.13 4.72
N ARG A 92 16.08 -14.41 4.15
CA ARG A 92 15.05 -13.71 4.94
C ARG A 92 14.27 -14.63 5.87
N ASP A 93 13.93 -15.84 5.43
CA ASP A 93 13.12 -16.81 6.17
C ASP A 93 13.94 -17.90 6.89
N LYS A 94 15.26 -17.90 6.67
CA LYS A 94 16.21 -18.79 7.36
C LYS A 94 17.43 -17.97 7.80
N PRO A 95 17.26 -17.04 8.75
CA PRO A 95 18.35 -16.18 9.23
C PRO A 95 19.45 -16.96 9.94
N LEU A 96 20.66 -16.40 9.96
CA LEU A 96 21.71 -16.87 10.86
C LEU A 96 21.49 -16.27 12.25
N PRO A 97 21.77 -17.01 13.33
CA PRO A 97 21.91 -16.42 14.66
C PRO A 97 23.06 -15.38 14.68
N ASP A 98 22.92 -14.32 15.47
CA ASP A 98 23.91 -13.22 15.54
C ASP A 98 25.26 -13.60 16.14
N PHE A 99 25.33 -14.71 16.87
CA PHE A 99 26.57 -15.30 17.38
C PHE A 99 27.29 -16.22 16.36
N SER A 100 26.69 -16.49 15.21
CA SER A 100 27.27 -17.34 14.16
C SER A 100 28.00 -16.51 13.11
N SER A 101 29.18 -16.98 12.68
CA SER A 101 29.82 -16.44 11.47
C SER A 101 29.24 -17.10 10.24
N GLY A 102 28.89 -16.28 9.23
CA GLY A 102 28.40 -16.72 7.93
C GLY A 102 29.39 -16.43 6.81
N SER A 103 29.40 -17.27 5.79
CA SER A 103 30.14 -17.05 4.55
C SER A 103 29.20 -17.12 3.35
N PHE A 104 29.13 -16.04 2.57
CA PHE A 104 28.38 -15.98 1.31
C PHE A 104 29.34 -16.25 0.14
N ARG A 105 29.21 -17.43 -0.48
CA ARG A 105 30.24 -17.99 -1.38
C ARG A 105 29.65 -18.81 -2.52
N ILE A 106 30.47 -19.08 -3.53
CA ILE A 106 30.16 -20.06 -4.57
C ILE A 106 30.76 -21.40 -4.15
N ALA A 107 29.92 -22.42 -3.97
CA ALA A 107 30.31 -23.77 -3.54
C ALA A 107 29.53 -24.81 -4.34
N ASP A 108 30.22 -25.82 -4.88
CA ASP A 108 29.61 -26.97 -5.57
C ASP A 108 28.58 -26.61 -6.65
N GLY A 109 28.81 -25.51 -7.38
CA GLY A 109 27.89 -25.03 -8.42
C GLY A 109 26.66 -24.28 -7.91
N ASN A 110 26.66 -23.88 -6.65
CA ASN A 110 25.61 -23.09 -6.01
C ASN A 110 26.19 -21.79 -5.42
N LEU A 111 25.37 -20.73 -5.39
CA LEU A 111 25.62 -19.58 -4.53
C LEU A 111 24.97 -19.88 -3.18
N THR A 112 25.78 -20.00 -2.14
CA THR A 112 25.36 -20.46 -0.82
C THR A 112 25.72 -19.46 0.28
N LEU A 113 24.88 -19.44 1.32
CA LEU A 113 25.21 -18.89 2.62
C LEU A 113 25.28 -20.06 3.60
N SER A 114 26.44 -20.30 4.19
CA SER A 114 26.63 -21.31 5.24
C SER A 114 27.32 -20.74 6.47
N ASP A 115 27.10 -21.37 7.62
CA ASP A 115 27.88 -21.11 8.85
C ASP A 115 29.17 -21.92 8.88
N GLU A 116 29.93 -21.79 9.98
CA GLU A 116 31.18 -22.52 10.23
C GLU A 116 31.01 -24.06 10.26
N ASN A 117 29.78 -24.55 10.53
CA ASN A 117 29.44 -25.97 10.53
C ASN A 117 28.91 -26.46 9.17
N GLU A 118 29.02 -25.64 8.13
CA GLU A 118 28.48 -25.89 6.79
C GLU A 118 26.95 -26.08 6.74
N THR A 119 26.24 -25.58 7.76
CA THR A 119 24.78 -25.52 7.73
C THR A 119 24.36 -24.46 6.73
N SER A 120 23.60 -24.84 5.70
CA SER A 120 23.13 -23.90 4.67
C SER A 120 21.90 -23.10 5.13
N PHE A 121 21.98 -21.78 5.03
CA PHE A 121 20.91 -20.81 5.33
C PHE A 121 20.28 -20.21 4.07
N PHE A 122 20.98 -20.26 2.94
CA PHE A 122 20.50 -19.90 1.62
C PHE A 122 21.28 -20.71 0.57
N SER A 123 20.62 -21.13 -0.49
CA SER A 123 21.26 -21.82 -1.61
C SER A 123 20.44 -21.65 -2.88
N VAL A 124 21.10 -21.23 -3.96
CA VAL A 124 20.52 -21.20 -5.31
C VAL A 124 21.49 -21.84 -6.29
N SER A 125 20.96 -22.64 -7.21
CA SER A 125 21.79 -23.25 -8.25
C SER A 125 22.26 -22.21 -9.24
N VAL A 126 23.56 -22.21 -9.52
CA VAL A 126 24.18 -21.33 -10.52
C VAL A 126 24.69 -22.12 -11.74
N GLY A 127 24.30 -23.40 -11.89
CA GLY A 127 24.59 -24.28 -13.03
C GLY A 127 25.37 -25.56 -12.67
N SER A 128 25.34 -26.57 -13.56
CA SER A 128 25.94 -27.91 -13.34
C SER A 128 27.46 -27.88 -13.17
N SER A 129 27.97 -28.69 -12.23
CA SER A 129 29.36 -28.77 -11.76
C SER A 129 30.38 -29.17 -12.84
N SER A 130 31.06 -28.19 -13.43
CA SER A 130 32.40 -28.35 -14.04
C SER A 130 33.34 -27.22 -13.58
N SER A 131 34.64 -27.45 -13.74
CA SER A 131 35.78 -26.92 -12.97
C SER A 131 36.31 -25.53 -13.38
N SER A 132 35.44 -24.57 -13.73
CA SER A 132 35.81 -23.25 -14.27
C SER A 132 35.13 -22.06 -13.56
N PRO A 133 35.64 -20.80 -13.68
CA PRO A 133 35.29 -19.71 -12.77
C PRO A 133 33.88 -19.15 -13.02
N ARG A 134 32.94 -19.50 -12.13
CA ARG A 134 31.65 -18.82 -12.01
C ARG A 134 31.83 -17.47 -11.32
N THR A 135 31.03 -16.50 -11.74
CA THR A 135 31.00 -15.17 -11.14
C THR A 135 29.60 -14.82 -10.70
N VAL A 136 29.51 -14.13 -9.57
CA VAL A 136 28.26 -13.52 -9.09
C VAL A 136 28.51 -12.04 -8.93
N THR A 137 27.89 -11.21 -9.78
CA THR A 137 28.17 -9.78 -9.89
C THR A 137 26.97 -8.94 -9.50
N LEU A 138 27.20 -7.91 -8.70
CA LEU A 138 26.20 -6.89 -8.35
C LEU A 138 26.16 -5.79 -9.42
N LEU A 139 25.07 -5.71 -10.17
CA LEU A 139 24.89 -4.71 -11.23
C LEU A 139 24.40 -3.36 -10.68
N ASP A 140 24.59 -2.29 -11.44
CA ASP A 140 24.08 -0.93 -11.12
C ASP A 140 22.55 -0.81 -11.10
N SER A 141 21.83 -1.83 -11.57
CA SER A 141 20.38 -1.96 -11.42
C SER A 141 19.98 -2.43 -10.01
N GLY A 142 20.92 -2.95 -9.23
CA GLY A 142 20.67 -3.65 -7.96
C GLY A 142 20.44 -5.15 -8.14
N ASN A 143 20.51 -5.65 -9.38
CA ASN A 143 20.39 -7.08 -9.65
C ASN A 143 21.71 -7.80 -9.38
N LEU A 144 21.68 -8.78 -8.48
CA LEU A 144 22.75 -9.76 -8.29
C LEU A 144 22.59 -10.89 -9.30
N VAL A 145 23.58 -11.06 -10.18
CA VAL A 145 23.51 -11.96 -11.32
C VAL A 145 24.61 -13.01 -11.24
N ALA A 146 24.22 -14.28 -11.31
CA ALA A 146 25.15 -15.38 -11.49
C ALA A 146 25.33 -15.68 -12.99
N ARG A 147 26.58 -15.78 -13.44
CA ARG A 147 26.91 -16.18 -14.81
C ARG A 147 27.64 -17.51 -14.84
N ASP A 148 27.24 -18.35 -15.79
CA ASP A 148 27.92 -19.59 -16.11
C ASP A 148 29.19 -19.35 -16.95
N GLU A 149 29.87 -20.43 -17.30
CA GLU A 149 31.13 -20.42 -18.06
C GLU A 149 30.99 -19.75 -19.44
N SER A 150 29.79 -19.77 -20.04
CA SER A 150 29.51 -19.13 -21.34
C SER A 150 29.22 -17.63 -21.21
N GLY A 151 29.22 -17.10 -19.97
CA GLY A 151 28.78 -15.74 -19.67
C GLY A 151 27.26 -15.57 -19.67
N LYS A 152 26.50 -16.66 -19.86
CA LYS A 152 25.04 -16.65 -19.81
C LYS A 152 24.58 -16.55 -18.36
N ILE A 153 23.49 -15.81 -18.16
CA ILE A 153 22.85 -15.66 -16.86
C ILE A 153 22.20 -16.98 -16.47
N SER A 154 22.62 -17.56 -15.35
CA SER A 154 22.05 -18.80 -14.79
C SER A 154 21.07 -18.53 -13.64
N TRP A 155 21.23 -17.40 -12.93
CA TRP A 155 20.33 -16.99 -11.86
C TRP A 155 20.37 -15.46 -11.63
N GLU A 156 19.26 -14.88 -11.17
CA GLU A 156 19.12 -13.45 -10.88
C GLU A 156 18.30 -13.20 -9.62
N SER A 157 18.76 -12.29 -8.76
CA SER A 157 18.01 -11.83 -7.58
C SER A 157 16.65 -11.22 -7.92
N PHE A 158 16.52 -10.59 -9.10
CA PHE A 158 15.25 -10.00 -9.55
C PHE A 158 14.12 -11.02 -9.73
N ASN A 159 14.44 -12.30 -9.96
CA ASN A 159 13.45 -13.39 -10.04
C ASN A 159 13.05 -13.92 -8.66
N THR A 160 13.72 -13.49 -7.60
CA THR A 160 13.47 -13.88 -6.20
C THR A 160 13.31 -12.63 -5.33
N SER A 161 12.38 -11.77 -5.73
CA SER A 161 12.11 -10.49 -5.07
C SER A 161 11.68 -10.66 -3.61
N THR A 162 11.96 -9.64 -2.81
CA THR A 162 11.51 -9.55 -1.41
C THR A 162 10.30 -8.64 -1.33
N ASP A 163 10.39 -7.49 -0.67
CA ASP A 163 9.31 -6.51 -0.52
C ASP A 163 9.42 -5.34 -1.52
N THR A 164 10.55 -5.23 -2.23
CA THR A 164 10.89 -4.06 -3.04
C THR A 164 10.99 -4.40 -4.52
N PHE A 165 10.42 -3.54 -5.37
CA PHE A 165 10.55 -3.57 -6.82
C PHE A 165 11.42 -2.40 -7.30
N LEU A 166 12.41 -2.70 -8.13
CA LEU A 166 13.38 -1.75 -8.65
C LEU A 166 13.25 -1.52 -10.16
N PRO A 167 13.74 -0.38 -10.68
CA PRO A 167 13.91 -0.16 -12.11
C PRO A 167 14.74 -1.27 -12.76
N GLY A 168 14.22 -1.85 -13.83
CA GLY A 168 14.82 -3.02 -14.50
C GLY A 168 14.05 -4.33 -14.25
N MET A 169 13.22 -4.37 -13.21
CA MET A 169 12.29 -5.49 -12.96
C MET A 169 11.04 -5.36 -13.83
N LYS A 170 10.37 -6.49 -14.10
CA LYS A 170 9.09 -6.56 -14.79
C LYS A 170 8.09 -7.28 -13.89
N MET A 171 6.95 -6.65 -13.62
CA MET A 171 5.85 -7.29 -12.91
C MET A 171 5.05 -8.13 -13.91
N ASP A 172 5.21 -9.45 -13.81
CA ASP A 172 4.44 -10.46 -14.53
C ASP A 172 3.68 -11.36 -13.54
N GLU A 173 3.09 -12.44 -14.03
CA GLU A 173 2.32 -13.40 -13.23
C GLU A 173 3.14 -14.18 -12.20
N ASN A 174 4.46 -14.25 -12.36
CA ASN A 174 5.35 -15.03 -11.49
C ASN A 174 6.00 -14.16 -10.41
N LEU A 175 6.18 -12.87 -10.68
CA LEU A 175 6.77 -11.94 -9.73
C LEU A 175 5.74 -11.47 -8.69
N LYS A 176 6.15 -11.50 -7.42
CA LYS A 176 5.37 -10.95 -6.30
C LYS A 176 6.28 -10.26 -5.29
N LEU A 177 5.79 -9.17 -4.70
CA LEU A 177 6.46 -8.52 -3.57
C LEU A 177 5.81 -9.00 -2.29
N THR A 178 6.58 -9.59 -1.39
CA THR A 178 6.10 -10.04 -0.07
C THR A 178 6.69 -9.14 0.99
N SER A 179 5.81 -8.50 1.77
CA SER A 179 6.21 -7.54 2.80
C SER A 179 7.19 -8.14 3.80
N TRP A 180 7.93 -7.29 4.49
CA TRP A 180 8.55 -7.68 5.76
C TRP A 180 7.47 -7.97 6.81
N ARG A 181 7.82 -8.75 7.84
CA ARG A 181 6.92 -9.09 8.94
C ARG A 181 6.64 -7.89 9.82
N SER A 182 7.64 -7.04 10.04
CA SER A 182 7.57 -5.74 10.70
C SER A 182 8.67 -4.84 10.18
N GLU A 183 8.75 -3.59 10.63
CA GLU A 183 9.82 -2.66 10.23
C GLU A 183 11.23 -3.20 10.53
N ASP A 184 11.37 -3.93 11.65
CA ASP A 184 12.64 -4.50 12.10
C ASP A 184 12.80 -6.01 11.84
N ASP A 185 11.89 -6.66 11.12
CA ASP A 185 11.96 -8.11 10.86
C ASP A 185 11.77 -8.42 9.38
N PRO A 186 12.86 -8.71 8.64
CA PRO A 186 12.82 -8.93 7.20
C PRO A 186 12.20 -10.28 6.80
N ARG A 187 11.86 -11.16 7.75
CA ARG A 187 11.11 -12.39 7.45
C ARG A 187 9.84 -12.09 6.67
N SER A 188 9.35 -13.08 5.94
CA SER A 188 8.13 -12.96 5.14
C SER A 188 6.95 -12.55 6.01
N GLY A 189 6.34 -11.43 5.66
CA GLY A 189 5.14 -10.90 6.30
C GLY A 189 3.87 -11.44 5.68
N ASN A 190 2.75 -10.83 6.07
CA ASN A 190 1.42 -11.31 5.72
C ASN A 190 0.89 -10.74 4.40
N PHE A 191 1.57 -9.75 3.82
CA PHE A 191 1.07 -9.01 2.66
C PHE A 191 1.87 -9.29 1.39
N THR A 192 1.15 -9.52 0.30
CA THR A 192 1.75 -9.78 -1.01
C THR A 192 1.14 -8.90 -2.07
N PHE A 193 1.96 -8.15 -2.81
CA PHE A 193 1.54 -7.40 -4.00
C PHE A 193 1.91 -8.19 -5.26
N GLN A 194 0.94 -8.39 -6.14
CA GLN A 194 1.12 -9.18 -7.36
C GLN A 194 0.17 -8.73 -8.47
N GLN A 195 0.43 -9.23 -9.68
CA GLN A 195 -0.50 -9.12 -10.80
C GLN A 195 -1.70 -10.06 -10.58
N ASP A 196 -2.91 -9.59 -10.88
CA ASP A 196 -4.15 -10.39 -10.77
C ASP A 196 -4.57 -10.92 -12.14
N VAL A 197 -4.82 -10.02 -13.09
CA VAL A 197 -4.96 -10.30 -14.52
C VAL A 197 -4.13 -9.31 -15.32
N GLU A 198 -4.10 -9.41 -16.65
CA GLU A 198 -3.31 -8.49 -17.47
C GLU A 198 -3.60 -7.02 -17.12
N ASN A 199 -2.57 -6.26 -16.73
CA ASN A 199 -2.68 -4.85 -16.33
C ASN A 199 -3.53 -4.56 -15.08
N SER A 200 -3.86 -5.59 -14.28
CA SER A 200 -4.51 -5.49 -12.97
C SER A 200 -3.56 -5.89 -11.84
N TYR A 201 -3.70 -5.26 -10.69
CA TYR A 201 -2.85 -5.55 -9.54
C TYR A 201 -3.71 -5.70 -8.29
N MET A 202 -3.22 -6.53 -7.36
CA MET A 202 -3.89 -6.77 -6.09
C MET A 202 -2.88 -6.89 -4.94
N ILE A 203 -3.39 -6.67 -3.73
CA ILE A 203 -2.70 -7.00 -2.48
C ILE A 203 -3.47 -8.14 -1.83
N LEU A 204 -2.76 -9.19 -1.44
CA LEU A 204 -3.27 -10.27 -0.61
C LEU A 204 -2.82 -10.06 0.83
N LYS A 205 -3.67 -10.39 1.80
CA LYS A 205 -3.33 -10.55 3.21
C LYS A 205 -3.59 -12.00 3.59
N ASN A 206 -2.55 -12.76 3.96
CA ASN A 206 -2.65 -14.19 4.26
C ASN A 206 -3.36 -14.99 3.14
N GLY A 207 -3.05 -14.67 1.88
CA GLY A 207 -3.64 -15.30 0.70
C GLY A 207 -5.07 -14.85 0.35
N ARG A 208 -5.69 -13.95 1.11
CA ARG A 208 -7.03 -13.41 0.82
C ARG A 208 -6.94 -12.00 0.22
N PRO A 209 -7.85 -11.61 -0.69
CA PRO A 209 -7.89 -10.25 -1.23
C PRO A 209 -7.98 -9.21 -0.11
N TYR A 210 -7.01 -8.29 -0.08
CA TYR A 210 -6.95 -7.16 0.84
C TYR A 210 -7.20 -5.84 0.12
N TRP A 211 -6.74 -5.75 -1.12
CA TRP A 211 -7.02 -4.65 -2.04
C TRP A 211 -6.93 -5.17 -3.46
N LYS A 212 -7.78 -4.65 -4.34
CA LYS A 212 -7.76 -4.98 -5.76
C LYS A 212 -8.01 -3.71 -6.54
N ARG A 213 -7.22 -3.50 -7.59
CA ARG A 213 -7.48 -2.43 -8.53
C ARG A 213 -8.84 -2.68 -9.20
N SER A 214 -9.78 -1.75 -9.07
CA SER A 214 -11.06 -1.85 -9.75
C SER A 214 -10.84 -1.87 -11.26
N GLN A 215 -11.22 -2.95 -11.94
CA GLN A 215 -10.93 -3.16 -13.36
C GLN A 215 -12.18 -3.28 -14.25
N THR A 216 -13.40 -3.37 -13.72
CA THR A 216 -14.57 -3.77 -14.52
C THR A 216 -15.84 -2.95 -14.26
N GLY A 217 -16.56 -2.70 -15.36
CA GLY A 217 -17.80 -1.93 -15.44
C GLY A 217 -17.55 -0.47 -15.80
N SER A 218 -18.53 0.25 -16.33
CA SER A 218 -18.49 1.65 -16.82
C SER A 218 -18.09 2.77 -15.81
N PHE A 219 -17.47 2.39 -14.70
CA PHE A 219 -16.89 3.20 -13.64
C PHE A 219 -15.54 3.71 -14.13
N LYS A 220 -15.20 5.00 -13.97
CA LYS A 220 -13.82 5.45 -14.28
C LYS A 220 -12.84 4.56 -13.49
N PRO A 221 -11.95 3.82 -14.15
CA PRO A 221 -11.02 2.96 -13.45
C PRO A 221 -10.12 3.83 -12.57
N ASP A 222 -9.80 3.35 -11.36
CA ASP A 222 -8.75 3.96 -10.56
C ASP A 222 -7.49 4.01 -11.44
N THR A 223 -7.12 5.23 -11.83
CA THR A 223 -6.01 5.43 -12.77
C THR A 223 -4.74 5.17 -12.00
N LEU A 224 -4.10 4.02 -12.28
CA LEU A 224 -2.76 3.76 -11.79
C LEU A 224 -1.86 4.92 -12.20
N ASP A 225 -1.09 5.45 -11.25
CA ASP A 225 -0.14 6.52 -11.54
C ASP A 225 0.76 6.09 -12.71
N ALA A 226 0.90 6.96 -13.72
CA ALA A 226 1.61 6.64 -14.95
C ALA A 226 3.06 6.21 -14.70
N ARG A 227 3.71 6.72 -13.64
CA ARG A 227 5.07 6.34 -13.25
C ARG A 227 5.12 4.93 -12.71
N VAL A 228 4.11 4.53 -11.93
CA VAL A 228 3.95 3.18 -11.39
C VAL A 228 3.66 2.20 -12.52
N ALA A 229 2.74 2.55 -13.43
CA ALA A 229 2.45 1.73 -14.61
C ALA A 229 3.72 1.51 -15.46
N LEU A 230 4.49 2.56 -15.72
CA LEU A 230 5.71 2.47 -16.51
C LEU A 230 6.79 1.61 -15.82
N LEU A 231 6.99 1.80 -14.52
CA LEU A 231 7.92 1.00 -13.70
C LEU A 231 7.55 -0.49 -13.73
N LEU A 232 6.29 -0.83 -13.48
CA LEU A 232 5.82 -2.23 -13.44
C LEU A 232 5.99 -2.95 -14.79
N SER A 233 5.98 -2.23 -15.90
CA SER A 233 6.25 -2.81 -17.24
C SER A 233 7.71 -2.82 -17.66
N ASN A 234 8.63 -2.47 -16.77
CA ASN A 234 10.03 -2.29 -17.12
C ASN A 234 10.24 -1.33 -18.30
N TYR A 235 9.50 -0.21 -18.32
CA TYR A 235 9.57 0.80 -19.38
C TYR A 235 9.23 0.33 -20.81
N THR A 236 8.67 -0.87 -20.97
CA THR A 236 8.27 -1.40 -22.29
C THR A 236 6.96 -0.81 -22.81
N ARG A 237 6.11 -0.28 -21.93
CA ARG A 237 4.85 0.39 -22.32
C ARG A 237 5.11 1.85 -22.69
N ASN A 238 4.57 2.28 -23.83
CA ASN A 238 4.43 3.69 -24.15
C ASN A 238 3.54 4.37 -23.08
N ALA A 239 3.85 5.62 -22.72
CA ALA A 239 3.03 6.40 -21.81
C ALA A 239 1.56 6.34 -22.26
N ILE A 240 0.67 5.89 -21.36
CA ILE A 240 -0.75 5.67 -21.63
C ILE A 240 -1.34 6.93 -22.29
N PRO A 241 -1.91 6.85 -23.51
CA PRO A 241 -2.36 8.03 -24.26
C PRO A 241 -3.45 8.88 -23.57
N ASP A 242 -4.17 8.33 -22.60
CA ASP A 242 -5.33 8.98 -21.95
C ASP A 242 -5.20 9.17 -20.44
N SER A 243 -3.97 9.30 -19.95
CA SER A 243 -3.77 9.76 -18.57
C SER A 243 -4.06 11.27 -18.45
N PRO A 244 -4.85 11.75 -17.46
CA PRO A 244 -4.98 13.19 -17.17
C PRO A 244 -3.63 13.84 -16.83
N TYR A 245 -2.60 13.03 -16.58
CA TYR A 245 -1.20 13.42 -16.39
C TYR A 245 -0.44 13.67 -17.71
N LYS A 246 -1.12 14.00 -18.82
CA LYS A 246 -0.56 14.38 -20.14
C LYS A 246 0.56 15.45 -20.12
N LYS A 247 0.75 16.15 -19.01
CA LYS A 247 1.83 17.15 -18.82
C LYS A 247 3.09 16.63 -18.14
N ILE A 248 3.13 15.38 -17.67
CA ILE A 248 4.37 14.84 -17.12
C ILE A 248 5.22 14.34 -18.30
N LYS A 249 6.09 15.21 -18.84
CA LYS A 249 7.35 14.75 -19.43
C LYS A 249 8.08 14.02 -18.31
N VAL A 250 7.81 12.73 -18.13
CA VAL A 250 8.52 11.91 -17.14
C VAL A 250 9.95 11.86 -17.65
N SER A 251 10.80 12.73 -17.11
CA SER A 251 12.23 12.64 -17.35
C SER A 251 12.66 11.27 -16.83
N PHE A 252 13.03 10.37 -17.74
CA PHE A 252 13.56 9.05 -17.43
C PHE A 252 14.69 9.11 -16.37
N ARG A 253 15.36 10.25 -16.21
CA ARG A 253 16.39 10.48 -15.19
C ARG A 253 15.89 10.28 -13.75
N ASN A 254 14.62 10.59 -13.45
CA ASN A 254 14.08 10.44 -12.09
C ASN A 254 13.59 9.02 -11.79
N LEU A 255 13.39 8.18 -12.81
CA LEU A 255 12.83 6.84 -12.63
C LEU A 255 13.87 5.84 -12.13
N ASN A 256 15.15 6.03 -12.46
CA ASN A 256 16.24 5.18 -11.97
C ASN A 256 16.41 5.25 -10.44
N ASN A 257 15.93 6.33 -9.82
CA ASN A 257 15.97 6.57 -8.37
C ASN A 257 14.58 6.39 -7.74
N ALA A 258 13.78 5.47 -8.27
CA ALA A 258 12.48 5.11 -7.74
C ALA A 258 12.45 3.66 -7.25
N ARG A 259 11.46 3.32 -6.43
CA ARG A 259 11.14 1.94 -6.03
C ARG A 259 9.66 1.80 -5.69
N LEU A 260 9.12 0.60 -5.81
CA LEU A 260 7.90 0.21 -5.10
C LEU A 260 8.28 -0.61 -3.88
N LEU A 261 7.57 -0.40 -2.78
CA LEU A 261 7.73 -1.12 -1.52
C LEU A 261 6.38 -1.69 -1.10
N MET A 262 6.31 -2.99 -0.85
CA MET A 262 5.21 -3.63 -0.15
C MET A 262 5.52 -3.61 1.35
N ASN A 263 5.01 -2.62 2.08
CA ASN A 263 5.35 -2.46 3.48
C ASN A 263 4.59 -3.44 4.41
N SER A 264 5.06 -3.59 5.65
CA SER A 264 4.49 -4.48 6.66
C SER A 264 3.07 -4.10 7.10
N SER A 265 2.63 -2.86 6.87
CA SER A 265 1.27 -2.38 7.16
C SER A 265 0.24 -2.74 6.08
N GLY A 266 0.66 -3.40 4.99
CA GLY A 266 -0.24 -3.77 3.90
C GLY A 266 -0.45 -2.67 2.87
N LYS A 267 0.49 -1.73 2.75
CA LYS A 267 0.49 -0.72 1.69
C LYS A 267 1.60 -0.94 0.67
N VAL A 268 1.25 -0.96 -0.62
CA VAL A 268 2.21 -0.83 -1.70
C VAL A 268 2.47 0.66 -1.94
N GLN A 269 3.74 1.05 -1.95
CA GLN A 269 4.15 2.45 -1.91
C GLN A 269 5.20 2.74 -2.98
N TYR A 270 4.95 3.75 -3.81
CA TYR A 270 5.89 4.25 -4.79
C TYR A 270 6.68 5.42 -4.22
N TYR A 271 7.99 5.25 -4.15
CA TYR A 271 8.92 6.24 -3.65
C TYR A 271 9.84 6.74 -4.76
N THR A 272 10.18 8.03 -4.71
CA THR A 272 11.27 8.63 -5.49
C THR A 272 12.29 9.25 -4.57
N TRP A 273 13.57 9.10 -4.87
CA TRP A 273 14.66 9.67 -4.08
C TRP A 273 15.07 11.05 -4.58
N ASP A 274 15.17 12.00 -3.65
CA ASP A 274 15.76 13.32 -3.85
C ASP A 274 16.99 13.48 -2.95
N ASN A 275 18.08 14.02 -3.49
CA ASN A 275 19.35 14.13 -2.75
C ASN A 275 19.30 15.08 -1.55
N LYS A 276 18.32 15.99 -1.47
CA LYS A 276 18.15 16.92 -0.34
C LYS A 276 17.08 16.45 0.65
N LYS A 277 16.02 15.82 0.16
CA LYS A 277 14.84 15.43 0.96
C LYS A 277 14.78 13.94 1.32
N GLY A 278 15.64 13.11 0.72
CA GLY A 278 15.57 11.66 0.85
C GLY A 278 14.38 11.06 0.09
N TRP A 279 13.80 9.99 0.62
CA TRP A 279 12.64 9.32 0.02
C TRP A 279 11.38 10.17 0.13
N SER A 280 10.74 10.42 -1.01
CA SER A 280 9.42 11.05 -1.09
C SER A 280 8.38 10.03 -1.52
N LEU A 281 7.33 9.86 -0.73
CA LEU A 281 6.17 9.04 -1.09
C LEU A 281 5.34 9.76 -2.14
N ILE A 282 5.15 9.14 -3.31
CA ILE A 282 4.46 9.75 -4.45
C ILE A 282 3.10 9.10 -4.68
N TRP A 283 2.97 7.81 -4.41
CA TRP A 283 1.73 7.05 -4.58
C TRP A 283 1.70 5.90 -3.57
N SER A 284 0.52 5.55 -3.09
CA SER A 284 0.31 4.46 -2.13
C SER A 284 -1.06 3.84 -2.31
N GLU A 285 -1.14 2.52 -2.21
CA GLU A 285 -2.41 1.78 -2.12
C GLU A 285 -2.39 0.79 -0.95
N PRO A 286 -3.51 0.57 -0.26
CA PRO A 286 -4.78 1.29 -0.39
C PRO A 286 -4.64 2.77 -0.01
N GLN A 287 -5.33 3.68 -0.72
CA GLN A 287 -5.24 5.13 -0.46
C GLN A 287 -5.79 5.49 0.92
N ASP A 288 -6.91 4.88 1.29
CA ASP A 288 -7.56 5.06 2.58
C ASP A 288 -8.07 3.73 3.15
N SER A 289 -8.58 3.78 4.38
CA SER A 289 -9.11 2.60 5.07
C SER A 289 -10.36 2.02 4.42
N CYS A 290 -11.11 2.79 3.62
CA CYS A 290 -12.29 2.29 2.88
C CYS A 290 -11.93 1.60 1.56
N SER A 291 -10.72 1.84 1.07
CA SER A 291 -10.17 1.17 -0.10
C SER A 291 -9.75 -0.27 0.21
N VAL A 292 -9.63 -0.63 1.49
CA VAL A 292 -9.44 -2.02 1.93
C VAL A 292 -10.69 -2.82 1.61
N TYR A 293 -10.47 -3.98 1.00
CA TYR A 293 -11.54 -4.91 0.67
C TYR A 293 -12.29 -5.33 1.95
N TRP A 294 -13.61 -5.22 1.93
CA TRP A 294 -14.48 -5.64 3.04
C TRP A 294 -14.23 -4.91 4.38
N ALA A 295 -13.76 -3.65 4.33
CA ALA A 295 -13.40 -2.86 5.52
C ALA A 295 -14.48 -2.80 6.62
N CYS A 296 -15.76 -2.79 6.25
CA CYS A 296 -16.89 -2.68 7.17
C CYS A 296 -17.78 -3.94 7.22
N GLY A 297 -17.31 -5.07 6.68
CA GLY A 297 -18.09 -6.30 6.64
C GLY A 297 -19.34 -6.21 5.76
N ASP A 298 -20.28 -7.13 5.96
CA ASP A 298 -21.56 -7.17 5.27
C ASP A 298 -22.47 -6.01 5.68
N PHE A 299 -23.10 -5.31 4.72
CA PHE A 299 -24.06 -4.22 4.97
C PHE A 299 -23.53 -3.05 5.85
N GLY A 300 -22.23 -3.03 6.16
CA GLY A 300 -21.56 -1.91 6.80
C GLY A 300 -21.07 -0.93 5.74
N VAL A 301 -21.31 0.35 5.95
CA VAL A 301 -20.91 1.45 5.07
C VAL A 301 -19.67 2.13 5.62
N CYS A 302 -18.68 2.30 4.76
CA CYS A 302 -17.43 2.96 5.06
C CYS A 302 -17.45 4.44 4.69
N ASN A 303 -16.84 5.28 5.53
CA ASN A 303 -16.49 6.65 5.18
C ASN A 303 -15.17 7.05 5.87
N SER A 304 -14.12 7.24 5.08
CA SER A 304 -12.78 7.56 5.59
C SER A 304 -12.68 8.96 6.20
N LYS A 305 -13.68 9.83 5.97
CA LYS A 305 -13.79 11.16 6.58
C LYS A 305 -14.56 11.16 7.90
N ASN A 306 -15.11 10.02 8.33
CA ASN A 306 -15.84 9.94 9.60
C ASN A 306 -14.90 9.56 10.75
N ARG A 307 -15.23 9.99 11.97
CA ARG A 307 -14.48 9.61 13.17
C ARG A 307 -14.52 8.10 13.41
N VAL A 308 -15.70 7.51 13.24
CA VAL A 308 -15.88 6.05 13.22
C VAL A 308 -15.99 5.64 11.76
N LEU A 309 -15.08 4.77 11.33
CA LEU A 309 -14.92 4.39 9.92
C LEU A 309 -16.19 3.75 9.34
N CYS A 310 -16.84 2.90 10.13
CA CYS A 310 -17.94 2.05 9.70
C CYS A 310 -19.22 2.35 10.47
N LYS A 311 -20.36 2.30 9.77
CA LYS A 311 -21.70 2.31 10.35
C LYS A 311 -22.58 1.29 9.64
N CYS A 312 -23.54 0.70 10.34
CA CYS A 312 -24.53 -0.16 9.69
C CYS A 312 -25.52 0.66 8.88
N LEU A 313 -25.98 0.10 7.76
CA LEU A 313 -27.14 0.64 7.04
C LEU A 313 -28.37 0.71 7.95
N PHE A 314 -29.28 1.61 7.62
CA PHE A 314 -30.54 1.69 8.34
C PHE A 314 -31.38 0.42 8.15
N GLY A 315 -31.99 -0.06 9.23
CA GLY A 315 -32.62 -1.39 9.28
C GLY A 315 -31.65 -2.54 9.56
N PHE A 316 -30.38 -2.25 9.81
CA PHE A 316 -29.35 -3.22 10.19
C PHE A 316 -28.72 -2.84 11.53
N GLU A 317 -28.09 -3.83 12.17
CA GLU A 317 -27.35 -3.70 13.42
C GLU A 317 -26.06 -4.53 13.38
N PRO A 318 -25.04 -4.20 14.19
CA PRO A 318 -23.79 -4.97 14.23
C PRO A 318 -24.07 -6.44 14.55
N ARG A 319 -23.35 -7.35 13.88
CA ARG A 319 -23.44 -8.78 14.22
C ARG A 319 -22.91 -9.07 15.62
N SER A 320 -21.83 -8.40 15.99
CA SER A 320 -21.19 -8.45 17.31
C SER A 320 -20.99 -7.02 17.81
N LEU A 321 -21.69 -6.64 18.87
CA LEU A 321 -21.57 -5.30 19.46
C LEU A 321 -20.20 -5.08 20.11
N ASP A 322 -19.61 -6.13 20.68
CA ASP A 322 -18.30 -6.07 21.33
C ASP A 322 -17.18 -5.85 20.31
N GLU A 323 -17.18 -6.59 19.19
CA GLU A 323 -16.23 -6.37 18.08
C GLU A 323 -16.39 -4.97 17.51
N TRP A 324 -17.64 -4.56 17.23
CA TRP A 324 -17.93 -3.26 16.63
C TRP A 324 -17.49 -2.09 17.52
N SER A 325 -17.72 -2.20 18.84
CA SER A 325 -17.29 -1.20 19.81
C SER A 325 -15.77 -1.19 20.02
N GLY A 326 -15.12 -2.34 19.82
CA GLY A 326 -13.66 -2.49 19.81
C GLY A 326 -12.98 -1.99 18.52
N GLY A 327 -13.76 -1.60 17.50
CA GLY A 327 -13.25 -1.15 16.21
C GLY A 327 -12.95 -2.26 15.20
N ASP A 328 -13.35 -3.50 15.50
CA ASP A 328 -13.36 -4.60 14.55
C ASP A 328 -14.73 -4.65 13.85
N PHE A 329 -14.73 -4.27 12.57
CA PHE A 329 -15.94 -4.23 11.73
C PHE A 329 -16.04 -5.43 10.80
N SER A 330 -15.16 -6.42 10.91
CA SER A 330 -15.04 -7.54 9.96
C SER A 330 -16.31 -8.39 9.89
N SER A 331 -17.01 -8.59 11.01
CA SER A 331 -18.29 -9.29 11.08
C SER A 331 -19.45 -8.54 10.40
N GLY A 332 -19.30 -7.24 10.17
CA GLY A 332 -20.32 -6.41 9.54
C GLY A 332 -21.63 -6.34 10.33
N CYS A 333 -22.72 -6.20 9.59
CA CYS A 333 -24.05 -5.97 10.10
C CYS A 333 -25.01 -7.09 9.66
N LYS A 334 -26.08 -7.27 10.45
CA LYS A 334 -27.22 -8.14 10.14
C LYS A 334 -28.50 -7.31 10.11
N ARG A 335 -29.53 -7.84 9.46
CA ARG A 335 -30.86 -7.21 9.40
C ARG A 335 -31.50 -7.21 10.79
N LYS A 336 -32.20 -6.14 11.13
CA LYS A 336 -33.06 -6.07 12.34
C LYS A 336 -34.36 -6.86 12.18
N SER A 337 -34.83 -7.01 10.94
CA SER A 337 -36.05 -7.73 10.62
C SER A 337 -35.92 -8.44 9.27
N ASP A 338 -36.54 -9.61 9.16
CA ASP A 338 -36.53 -10.39 7.92
C ASP A 338 -37.32 -9.70 6.82
N THR A 339 -36.78 -9.73 5.60
CA THR A 339 -37.38 -9.11 4.41
C THR A 339 -38.26 -10.08 3.62
N CYS A 340 -38.34 -11.34 4.05
CA CYS A 340 -38.90 -12.45 3.26
C CYS A 340 -39.79 -13.36 4.10
N GLY A 341 -40.98 -12.85 4.41
CA GLY A 341 -42.10 -13.61 4.99
C GLY A 341 -43.30 -13.65 4.04
N ASN A 342 -44.41 -14.26 4.49
CA ASN A 342 -45.63 -14.42 3.66
C ASN A 342 -46.31 -13.09 3.29
N ASP A 343 -46.00 -11.99 3.98
CA ASP A 343 -46.56 -10.67 3.75
C ASP A 343 -45.67 -9.84 2.80
N LYS A 344 -46.08 -9.76 1.53
CA LYS A 344 -45.45 -8.91 0.50
C LYS A 344 -45.52 -7.41 0.82
N GLU A 345 -46.39 -7.00 1.74
CA GLU A 345 -46.54 -5.60 2.18
C GLU A 345 -45.36 -5.12 3.07
N ASN A 346 -44.51 -6.04 3.55
CA ASN A 346 -43.37 -5.72 4.40
C ASN A 346 -42.06 -5.48 3.65
N GLN A 347 -42.06 -5.36 2.32
CA GLN A 347 -40.84 -5.19 1.52
C GLN A 347 -40.67 -3.76 1.00
N THR A 348 -39.49 -3.17 1.20
CA THR A 348 -39.14 -1.86 0.66
C THR A 348 -37.65 -1.77 0.34
N PHE A 349 -37.21 -0.65 -0.22
CA PHE A 349 -35.81 -0.39 -0.54
C PHE A 349 -35.28 0.84 0.19
N LEU A 350 -34.02 0.72 0.62
CA LEU A 350 -33.20 1.80 1.13
C LEU A 350 -32.39 2.39 -0.02
N ASP A 351 -32.78 3.56 -0.52
CA ASP A 351 -32.11 4.23 -1.63
C ASP A 351 -30.90 5.03 -1.15
N LEU A 352 -29.72 4.65 -1.61
CA LEU A 352 -28.44 5.27 -1.29
C LEU A 352 -27.85 5.91 -2.54
N LYS A 353 -27.16 7.03 -2.37
CA LYS A 353 -26.57 7.83 -3.46
C LYS A 353 -25.06 7.83 -3.35
N MET A 354 -24.37 7.93 -4.49
CA MET A 354 -22.91 8.03 -4.57
C MET A 354 -22.18 6.93 -3.79
N MET A 355 -22.63 5.68 -3.96
CA MET A 355 -22.06 4.52 -3.28
C MET A 355 -21.01 3.83 -4.14
N LYS A 356 -19.85 3.51 -3.55
CA LYS A 356 -19.00 2.42 -4.04
C LYS A 356 -19.59 1.11 -3.53
N VAL A 357 -19.61 0.08 -4.37
CA VAL A 357 -20.12 -1.25 -4.04
C VAL A 357 -19.24 -2.28 -4.75
N GLY A 358 -18.92 -3.41 -4.09
CA GLY A 358 -18.28 -4.53 -4.77
C GLY A 358 -19.16 -5.04 -5.93
N ILE A 359 -18.61 -5.09 -7.14
CA ILE A 359 -19.37 -5.33 -8.37
C ILE A 359 -19.63 -6.83 -8.59
N THR A 360 -20.81 -7.17 -9.12
CA THR A 360 -21.09 -8.43 -9.83
C THR A 360 -20.74 -8.26 -11.31
N ASP A 361 -19.94 -9.17 -11.87
CA ASP A 361 -19.15 -8.92 -13.09
C ASP A 361 -19.92 -8.53 -14.35
N GLN A 362 -21.25 -8.73 -14.44
CA GLN A 362 -22.05 -8.31 -15.59
C GLN A 362 -23.44 -7.80 -15.20
N PRO A 363 -23.90 -6.67 -15.78
CA PRO A 363 -25.29 -6.24 -15.65
C PRO A 363 -26.23 -7.24 -16.33
N TYR A 364 -27.46 -7.35 -15.85
CA TYR A 364 -28.53 -8.05 -16.54
C TYR A 364 -28.89 -7.27 -17.82
N SER A 365 -28.47 -7.79 -18.97
CA SER A 365 -28.65 -7.17 -20.29
C SER A 365 -30.11 -6.92 -20.66
N ASP A 366 -31.02 -7.76 -20.14
CA ASP A 366 -32.43 -7.78 -20.55
C ASP A 366 -33.32 -6.85 -19.70
N LEU A 367 -32.74 -6.22 -18.69
CA LEU A 367 -33.43 -5.32 -17.76
C LEU A 367 -33.03 -3.86 -18.04
N ASP A 368 -33.59 -3.32 -19.11
CA ASP A 368 -33.33 -1.96 -19.63
C ASP A 368 -34.16 -0.85 -18.96
N ASP A 369 -35.01 -1.22 -17.99
CA ASP A 369 -35.95 -0.34 -17.29
C ASP A 369 -35.79 -0.48 -15.76
N GLU A 370 -35.84 0.65 -15.05
CA GLU A 370 -35.63 0.69 -13.60
C GLU A 370 -36.70 -0.08 -12.84
N GLU A 371 -37.96 0.02 -13.28
CA GLU A 371 -39.07 -0.66 -12.63
C GLU A 371 -38.99 -2.19 -12.83
N LYS A 372 -38.56 -2.65 -14.01
CA LYS A 372 -38.23 -4.07 -14.21
C LYS A 372 -37.08 -4.53 -13.30
N CYS A 373 -36.01 -3.73 -13.18
CA CYS A 373 -34.87 -4.02 -12.30
C CYS A 373 -35.30 -4.14 -10.83
N ARG A 374 -36.11 -3.19 -10.37
CA ARG A 374 -36.71 -3.17 -9.04
C ARG A 374 -37.58 -4.41 -8.80
N LYS A 375 -38.48 -4.74 -9.75
CA LYS A 375 -39.37 -5.92 -9.65
C LYS A 375 -38.60 -7.23 -9.56
N GLU A 376 -37.52 -7.37 -10.33
CA GLU A 376 -36.67 -8.56 -10.26
C GLU A 376 -36.00 -8.69 -8.88
N CYS A 377 -35.58 -7.57 -8.29
CA CYS A 377 -34.98 -7.54 -6.95
C CYS A 377 -36.00 -7.64 -5.79
N LEU A 378 -37.32 -7.68 -6.04
CA LEU A 378 -38.29 -8.03 -5.00
C LEU A 378 -38.26 -9.53 -4.64
N ARG A 379 -37.54 -10.35 -5.40
CA ARG A 379 -37.30 -11.76 -5.05
C ARG A 379 -36.41 -11.85 -3.82
N CYS A 380 -36.68 -12.83 -2.97
CA CYS A 380 -36.00 -13.01 -1.70
C CYS A 380 -34.49 -13.29 -1.76
N SER A 381 -34.01 -13.81 -2.89
CA SER A 381 -32.59 -13.97 -3.14
C SER A 381 -31.87 -12.64 -3.32
N CYS A 382 -32.57 -11.58 -3.73
CA CYS A 382 -31.96 -10.28 -3.96
C CYS A 382 -31.73 -9.51 -2.66
N GLN A 383 -30.52 -8.96 -2.54
CA GLN A 383 -30.10 -8.10 -1.44
C GLN A 383 -30.11 -6.62 -1.83
N ALA A 384 -29.80 -6.28 -3.08
CA ALA A 384 -29.80 -4.92 -3.57
C ALA A 384 -29.86 -4.87 -5.11
N TYR A 385 -30.26 -3.73 -5.66
CA TYR A 385 -30.13 -3.44 -7.08
C TYR A 385 -29.59 -2.03 -7.32
N SER A 386 -29.05 -1.81 -8.51
CA SER A 386 -28.66 -0.50 -9.01
C SER A 386 -29.09 -0.42 -10.47
N TYR A 387 -29.70 0.70 -10.84
CA TYR A 387 -30.02 1.00 -12.22
C TYR A 387 -29.24 2.24 -12.64
N ASN A 388 -28.46 2.13 -13.71
CA ASN A 388 -27.73 3.27 -14.25
C ASN A 388 -28.33 3.70 -15.59
N TYR A 389 -28.69 4.97 -15.66
CA TYR A 389 -29.12 5.67 -16.87
C TYR A 389 -28.01 6.63 -17.33
N ASN A 390 -26.84 6.11 -17.70
CA ASN A 390 -25.84 6.91 -18.41
C ASN A 390 -25.93 6.62 -19.91
N ASN A 391 -25.85 7.66 -20.74
CA ASN A 391 -26.03 7.61 -22.21
C ASN A 391 -25.17 6.56 -22.94
N SER A 392 -24.14 6.01 -22.30
CA SER A 392 -23.22 5.00 -22.82
C SER A 392 -23.39 3.60 -22.22
N SER A 393 -24.18 3.42 -21.15
CA SER A 393 -24.48 2.10 -20.57
C SER A 393 -25.80 2.15 -19.79
N ARG A 394 -26.88 1.65 -20.39
CA ARG A 394 -28.09 1.25 -19.66
C ARG A 394 -27.84 -0.13 -19.06
N GLY A 395 -28.13 -0.31 -17.79
CA GLY A 395 -27.96 -1.61 -17.15
C GLY A 395 -28.59 -1.69 -15.77
N CYS A 396 -29.09 -2.89 -15.47
CA CYS A 396 -29.53 -3.29 -14.14
C CYS A 396 -28.46 -4.19 -13.51
N TRP A 397 -27.99 -3.82 -12.33
CA TRP A 397 -27.14 -4.66 -11.50
C TRP A 397 -27.95 -5.17 -10.34
N ILE A 398 -27.87 -6.47 -10.10
CA ILE A 398 -28.57 -7.17 -9.02
C ILE A 398 -27.53 -7.91 -8.19
N TRP A 399 -27.60 -7.73 -6.87
CA TRP A 399 -26.79 -8.45 -5.90
C TRP A 399 -27.65 -9.52 -5.25
N ASN A 400 -27.34 -10.79 -5.53
CA ASN A 400 -27.97 -11.93 -4.86
C ASN A 400 -27.24 -12.36 -3.57
N SER A 401 -26.03 -11.83 -3.36
CA SER A 401 -25.27 -11.95 -2.12
C SER A 401 -25.23 -10.60 -1.39
N ASN A 402 -24.85 -10.62 -0.11
CA ASN A 402 -24.73 -9.39 0.68
C ASN A 402 -23.77 -8.42 -0.04
N PRO A 403 -24.17 -7.16 -0.28
CA PRO A 403 -23.27 -6.16 -0.82
C PRO A 403 -22.11 -5.94 0.16
N ILE A 404 -20.90 -6.00 -0.39
CA ILE A 404 -19.64 -5.80 0.35
C ILE A 404 -18.92 -4.56 -0.16
N SER A 405 -17.97 -4.06 0.63
CA SER A 405 -17.14 -2.88 0.29
C SER A 405 -17.98 -1.65 -0.04
N LEU A 406 -19.05 -1.43 0.74
CA LEU A 406 -19.88 -0.23 0.64
C LEU A 406 -19.12 1.00 1.13
N GLN A 407 -19.07 2.06 0.33
CA GLN A 407 -18.51 3.35 0.73
C GLN A 407 -19.43 4.48 0.30
N GLU A 408 -19.76 5.39 1.21
CA GLU A 408 -20.58 6.58 0.92
C GLU A 408 -19.74 7.75 0.42
N GLU A 409 -20.39 8.75 -0.19
CA GLU A 409 -19.74 9.94 -0.78
C GLU A 409 -18.63 9.62 -1.80
N TYR A 410 -18.72 8.49 -2.49
CA TYR A 410 -17.77 8.14 -3.53
C TYR A 410 -18.04 8.99 -4.76
N GLU A 411 -17.06 9.81 -5.19
CA GLU A 411 -17.24 10.83 -6.26
C GLU A 411 -17.76 10.24 -7.57
N HIS A 412 -17.41 8.99 -7.86
CA HIS A 412 -17.86 8.24 -9.03
C HIS A 412 -18.76 7.06 -8.63
N GLY A 413 -19.43 7.19 -7.48
CA GLY A 413 -20.32 6.19 -6.91
C GLY A 413 -21.67 6.18 -7.59
N TYR A 414 -22.39 5.09 -7.37
CA TYR A 414 -23.64 4.78 -8.05
C TYR A 414 -24.78 4.84 -7.05
N ASN A 415 -25.99 4.99 -7.56
CA ASN A 415 -27.17 4.87 -6.72
C ASN A 415 -27.48 3.39 -6.55
N ILE A 416 -27.62 2.94 -5.30
CA ILE A 416 -27.96 1.56 -4.98
C ILE A 416 -29.18 1.54 -4.06
N SER A 417 -30.09 0.64 -4.35
CA SER A 417 -31.31 0.39 -3.58
C SER A 417 -31.16 -0.94 -2.85
N VAL A 418 -30.97 -0.88 -1.53
CA VAL A 418 -30.76 -2.07 -0.69
C VAL A 418 -32.11 -2.57 -0.18
N HIS A 419 -32.40 -3.84 -0.38
CA HIS A 419 -33.66 -4.44 0.06
C HIS A 419 -33.72 -4.46 1.60
N VAL A 420 -34.83 -4.03 2.20
CA VAL A 420 -35.03 -3.91 3.66
C VAL A 420 -36.51 -4.09 4.03
N ALA A 421 -36.79 -4.36 5.31
CA ALA A 421 -38.17 -4.51 5.77
C ALA A 421 -38.86 -3.14 5.89
N ALA A 422 -40.12 -3.04 5.47
CA ALA A 422 -40.90 -1.81 5.57
C ALA A 422 -41.03 -1.34 7.03
N SER A 423 -41.16 -2.26 7.99
CA SER A 423 -41.16 -1.97 9.43
C SER A 423 -39.85 -1.34 9.93
N SER A 424 -38.73 -1.58 9.24
CA SER A 424 -37.44 -0.99 9.58
C SER A 424 -37.27 0.44 9.09
N ILE A 425 -38.09 0.88 8.13
CA ILE A 425 -38.11 2.26 7.59
C ILE A 425 -39.39 3.02 7.94
N GLY A 426 -40.43 2.31 8.41
CA GLY A 426 -41.76 2.83 8.68
C GLY A 426 -41.71 4.01 9.63
N SER A 427 -41.92 5.20 9.07
CA SER A 427 -41.93 6.46 9.79
C SER A 427 -43.14 6.52 10.70
N THR A 428 -42.95 6.79 11.98
CA THR A 428 -43.99 7.52 12.72
C THR A 428 -44.17 8.90 12.09
N ALA A 429 -45.35 9.54 12.19
CA ALA A 429 -45.63 10.83 11.54
C ALA A 429 -44.66 11.98 11.92
N ARG A 430 -43.80 11.78 12.92
CA ARG A 430 -42.80 12.74 13.40
C ARG A 430 -41.37 12.42 12.98
N GLU A 431 -41.08 11.30 12.31
CA GLU A 431 -39.72 10.95 11.90
C GLU A 431 -39.34 11.56 10.54
N CYS A 432 -38.11 12.06 10.44
CA CYS A 432 -37.58 12.55 9.18
C CYS A 432 -37.21 11.42 8.24
N LYS A 433 -37.34 11.68 6.93
CA LYS A 433 -36.77 10.80 5.91
C LYS A 433 -35.27 10.66 6.14
N ILE A 434 -34.76 9.47 5.90
CA ILE A 434 -33.33 9.18 5.90
C ILE A 434 -32.57 10.12 4.96
N CYS A 435 -31.32 10.41 5.32
CA CYS A 435 -30.39 11.17 4.49
C CYS A 435 -29.16 10.32 4.18
N GLY A 436 -29.12 9.76 2.97
CA GLY A 436 -28.13 8.74 2.62
C GLY A 436 -28.23 7.55 3.58
N ALA A 437 -27.10 7.16 4.19
CA ALA A 437 -27.05 6.11 5.19
C ALA A 437 -27.32 6.61 6.64
N ASN A 438 -27.78 7.85 6.83
CA ASN A 438 -27.99 8.46 8.15
C ASN A 438 -29.47 8.58 8.52
N VAL A 439 -29.77 8.28 9.79
CA VAL A 439 -31.08 8.51 10.41
C VAL A 439 -31.04 9.81 11.19
N ILE A 440 -32.10 10.59 11.10
CA ILE A 440 -32.29 11.81 11.88
C ILE A 440 -33.30 11.50 13.00
N PRO A 441 -32.84 11.21 14.24
CA PRO A 441 -33.73 10.84 15.34
C PRO A 441 -34.55 12.03 15.83
N TYR A 442 -35.81 11.80 16.20
CA TYR A 442 -36.60 12.80 16.93
C TYR A 442 -35.88 13.23 18.24
N PRO A 443 -35.83 14.53 18.59
CA PRO A 443 -36.57 15.66 17.99
C PRO A 443 -35.87 16.35 16.81
N LEU A 444 -34.69 15.90 16.37
CA LEU A 444 -33.92 16.56 15.32
C LEU A 444 -34.73 16.61 14.00
N SER A 445 -34.58 17.71 13.27
CA SER A 445 -35.39 17.97 12.07
C SER A 445 -34.55 18.42 10.88
N THR A 446 -34.89 17.87 9.71
CA THR A 446 -34.40 18.33 8.39
C THR A 446 -35.41 19.14 7.61
N GLY A 447 -36.58 19.45 8.20
CA GLY A 447 -37.62 20.23 7.54
C GLY A 447 -38.86 20.40 8.41
N LYS A 448 -39.68 21.41 8.10
CA LYS A 448 -40.90 21.74 8.87
C LYS A 448 -41.92 20.59 9.00
N ASN A 449 -41.83 19.58 8.14
CA ASN A 449 -42.79 18.48 8.04
C ASN A 449 -42.32 17.20 8.72
N CYS A 450 -41.18 17.22 9.43
CA CYS A 450 -40.66 16.08 10.18
C CYS A 450 -39.81 16.55 11.36
N GLY A 451 -39.63 15.69 12.37
CA GLY A 451 -38.97 16.06 13.61
C GLY A 451 -39.76 17.11 14.38
N ASP A 452 -39.07 17.79 15.31
CA ASP A 452 -39.61 18.96 15.99
C ASP A 452 -39.11 20.24 15.28
N PRO A 453 -40.01 21.15 14.84
CA PRO A 453 -39.62 22.40 14.19
C PRO A 453 -38.66 23.28 14.99
N MET A 454 -38.61 23.15 16.32
CA MET A 454 -37.63 23.87 17.16
C MET A 454 -36.19 23.40 16.95
N TYR A 455 -35.99 22.19 16.42
CA TYR A 455 -34.68 21.56 16.18
C TYR A 455 -34.37 21.46 14.68
N PHE A 456 -34.92 22.36 13.86
CA PHE A 456 -34.70 22.45 12.41
C PHE A 456 -33.33 23.05 12.07
N ASN A 457 -32.27 22.29 12.35
CA ASN A 457 -30.88 22.69 12.12
C ASN A 457 -30.11 21.67 11.26
N PHE A 458 -30.77 20.62 10.75
CA PHE A 458 -30.10 19.61 9.92
C PHE A 458 -30.43 19.81 8.44
N LEU A 459 -29.41 19.73 7.60
CA LEU A 459 -29.52 19.86 6.15
C LEU A 459 -29.08 18.54 5.51
N CYS A 460 -29.99 17.94 4.74
CA CYS A 460 -29.66 16.77 3.94
C CYS A 460 -29.26 17.18 2.52
N ASN A 461 -28.04 16.80 2.09
CA ASN A 461 -27.68 16.89 0.69
C ASN A 461 -28.28 15.69 -0.06
N SER A 462 -29.30 15.91 -0.88
CA SER A 462 -30.00 14.84 -1.61
C SER A 462 -29.17 14.19 -2.72
N SER A 463 -28.10 14.85 -3.18
CA SER A 463 -27.21 14.31 -4.22
C SER A 463 -26.16 13.35 -3.64
N THR A 464 -25.66 13.62 -2.43
CA THR A 464 -24.58 12.84 -1.79
C THR A 464 -25.04 11.97 -0.62
N GLY A 465 -26.19 12.28 -0.03
CA GLY A 465 -26.64 11.68 1.23
C GLY A 465 -25.92 12.22 2.48
N GLN A 466 -25.08 13.25 2.36
CA GLN A 466 -24.38 13.85 3.50
C GLN A 466 -25.31 14.74 4.32
N VAL A 467 -25.25 14.58 5.66
CA VAL A 467 -25.97 15.42 6.63
C VAL A 467 -25.06 16.54 7.11
N ASN A 468 -25.57 17.77 7.14
CA ASN A 468 -24.87 18.90 7.74
C ASN A 468 -25.70 19.49 8.88
N PHE A 469 -25.04 20.04 9.89
CA PHE A 469 -25.64 20.73 11.01
C PHE A 469 -25.37 22.23 10.86
N GLN A 470 -26.44 23.02 10.82
CA GLN A 470 -26.41 24.45 10.63
C GLN A 470 -26.47 25.15 11.99
N THR A 471 -25.61 26.14 12.16
CA THR A 471 -25.58 27.04 13.31
C THR A 471 -25.49 28.48 12.81
N HIS A 472 -25.53 29.44 13.74
CA HIS A 472 -25.25 30.84 13.43
C HIS A 472 -23.82 31.07 12.92
N ASP A 473 -22.84 30.31 13.40
CA ASP A 473 -21.42 30.44 13.05
C ASP A 473 -21.03 29.72 11.75
N GLY A 474 -21.97 28.96 11.16
CA GLY A 474 -21.76 28.25 9.92
C GLY A 474 -22.37 26.86 9.89
N THR A 475 -22.02 26.13 8.84
CA THR A 475 -22.53 24.79 8.53
C THR A 475 -21.41 23.78 8.73
N PHE A 476 -21.66 22.78 9.58
CA PHE A 476 -20.70 21.76 9.94
C PHE A 476 -21.12 20.40 9.39
N ARG A 477 -20.16 19.63 8.88
CA ARG A 477 -20.42 18.28 8.39
C ARG A 477 -20.70 17.34 9.57
N VAL A 478 -21.81 16.60 9.52
CA VAL A 478 -22.12 15.57 10.53
C VAL A 478 -21.42 14.28 10.13
N THR A 479 -20.57 13.77 11.03
CA THR A 479 -19.74 12.56 10.80
C THR A 479 -20.34 11.30 11.41
N SER A 480 -21.25 11.45 12.37
CA SER A 480 -21.97 10.33 12.99
C SER A 480 -23.23 10.84 13.68
N ILE A 481 -24.27 10.00 13.69
CA ILE A 481 -25.49 10.17 14.46
C ILE A 481 -25.74 8.83 15.16
N THR A 482 -26.03 8.90 16.46
CA THR A 482 -26.40 7.75 17.30
C THR A 482 -27.85 7.92 17.72
N PRO A 483 -28.82 7.35 16.96
CA PRO A 483 -30.24 7.56 17.19
C PRO A 483 -30.70 7.22 18.62
N GLU A 484 -30.17 6.14 19.19
CA GLU A 484 -30.56 5.60 20.49
C GLU A 484 -30.25 6.57 21.63
N THR A 485 -29.13 7.30 21.51
CA THR A 485 -28.70 8.29 22.51
C THR A 485 -28.99 9.72 22.09
N ARG A 486 -29.57 9.93 20.89
CA ARG A 486 -29.82 11.24 20.27
C ARG A 486 -28.59 12.13 20.20
N LYS A 487 -27.41 11.51 20.06
CA LYS A 487 -26.12 12.22 19.94
C LYS A 487 -25.70 12.29 18.48
N PHE A 488 -24.99 13.35 18.11
CA PHE A 488 -24.35 13.48 16.81
C PHE A 488 -22.97 14.13 16.97
N VAL A 489 -22.11 13.88 15.99
CA VAL A 489 -20.74 14.41 15.98
C VAL A 489 -20.54 15.23 14.72
N ILE A 490 -20.06 16.46 14.89
CA ILE A 490 -19.71 17.35 13.77
C ILE A 490 -18.20 17.42 13.57
N GLU A 491 -17.80 17.65 12.33
CA GLU A 491 -16.42 17.97 11.96
C GLU A 491 -16.17 19.46 12.16
N VAL A 492 -15.20 19.81 13.01
CA VAL A 492 -14.80 21.20 13.28
C VAL A 492 -13.40 21.41 12.70
N ASN A 493 -13.28 22.30 11.71
CA ASN A 493 -11.98 22.67 11.17
C ASN A 493 -11.18 23.46 12.20
N LYS A 494 -9.90 23.10 12.41
CA LYS A 494 -8.98 23.73 13.37
C LYS A 494 -8.82 25.25 13.21
N SER A 495 -9.27 25.84 12.11
CA SER A 495 -9.24 27.28 11.85
C SER A 495 -10.37 28.08 12.53
N ILE A 496 -11.40 27.41 13.07
CA ILE A 496 -12.48 28.07 13.83
C ILE A 496 -12.11 27.97 15.31
N GLY A 497 -11.55 29.06 15.84
CA GLY A 497 -11.14 29.17 17.22
C GLY A 497 -12.29 28.95 18.21
N HIS A 498 -11.96 28.31 19.34
CA HIS A 498 -12.74 28.24 20.57
C HIS A 498 -14.14 27.61 20.51
N CYS A 499 -14.21 26.29 20.32
CA CYS A 499 -15.19 25.52 21.09
C CYS A 499 -14.71 25.44 22.54
N GLN A 500 -15.02 26.45 23.37
CA GLN A 500 -15.01 26.22 24.82
C GLN A 500 -16.09 25.17 25.10
N ALA A 501 -15.65 23.95 25.39
CA ALA A 501 -16.51 22.92 25.96
C ALA A 501 -17.11 23.46 27.26
N ARG A 502 -18.33 24.01 27.19
CA ARG A 502 -19.17 24.12 28.37
C ARG A 502 -19.47 22.69 28.79
N LYS A 503 -18.69 22.18 29.76
CA LYS A 503 -19.12 21.05 30.56
C LYS A 503 -20.50 21.41 31.09
N SER A 504 -21.51 20.65 30.68
CA SER A 504 -22.83 20.65 31.32
C SER A 504 -22.61 20.25 32.78
N VAL A 505 -22.54 21.26 33.62
CA VAL A 505 -23.01 21.15 35.00
C VAL A 505 -24.54 21.24 34.90
N ASP A 506 -25.20 20.51 35.79
CA ASP A 506 -26.65 20.36 35.95
C ASP A 506 -27.27 19.20 35.16
N GLU A 507 -27.15 18.02 35.76
CA GLU A 507 -28.32 17.15 35.94
C GLU A 507 -29.44 17.99 36.56
N GLU A 508 -30.45 18.38 35.78
CA GLU A 508 -31.78 18.58 36.34
C GLU A 508 -32.82 18.11 35.32
N SER A 509 -33.64 17.19 35.83
CA SER A 509 -34.81 16.60 35.20
C SER A 509 -35.74 17.64 34.58
N LEU A 510 -36.14 17.40 33.33
CA LEU A 510 -37.53 17.45 32.85
C LEU A 510 -37.67 16.68 31.53
#